data_AF-A0A7X7JZE7-F1
#
_entry.id   AF-A0A7X7JZE7-F1
#
_cell.length_a   1.000
_cell.length_b   1.000
_cell.length_c   1.000
_cell.angle_alpha   90.00
_cell.angle_beta   90.00
_cell.angle_gamma   90.00
#
_symmetry.space_group_name_H-M   'P 1'
#
loop_
_entity.id
_entity.type
_entity.pdbx_description
1 polymer ?
#
loop_
_entity_poly.entity_id
_entity_poly.type
_entity_poly.pdbx_seq_one_letter_code
_entity_poly.pdbx_strand_id
1 'polypeptide(L)' 'RGAAEIGTDYVFSRKPSPAFLAPDAFHPDQVRTDLLATRTVCETYNCPLEYILKDVSTVHYEPQRLFEWARIAMEVVEG' A
#
# COMPACT_ATOMS: atom_id res chain seq x y z
N ARG A 1 -14.74 -0.45 -7.78
CA ARG A 1 -15.64 0.72 -7.89
C ARG A 1 -15.11 1.96 -7.17
N GLY A 2 -14.38 1.86 -6.05
CA GLY A 2 -13.95 3.04 -5.30
C GLY A 2 -13.26 4.15 -6.12
N ALA A 3 -12.12 3.89 -6.78
CA ALA A 3 -11.45 4.92 -7.60
C ALA A 3 -12.31 5.47 -8.75
N ALA A 4 -13.13 4.63 -9.37
CA ALA A 4 -14.00 5.02 -10.48
C ALA A 4 -15.14 5.97 -10.05
N GLU A 5 -15.66 5.82 -8.83
CA GLU A 5 -16.74 6.68 -8.31
C GLU A 5 -16.21 7.94 -7.60
N ILE A 6 -15.02 7.86 -7.01
CA ILE A 6 -14.37 9.03 -6.36
C ILE A 6 -13.90 10.04 -7.40
N GLY A 7 -13.34 9.58 -8.53
CA GLY A 7 -12.80 10.45 -9.56
C GLY A 7 -11.67 11.33 -9.01
N THR A 8 -11.70 12.63 -9.32
CA THR A 8 -10.63 13.58 -9.03
C THR A 8 -10.87 14.46 -7.80
N ASP A 9 -12.09 14.49 -7.27
CA ASP A 9 -12.50 15.46 -6.25
C ASP A 9 -12.07 15.06 -4.83
N TYR A 10 -11.72 13.79 -4.64
CA TYR A 10 -11.22 13.27 -3.37
C TYR A 10 -9.99 12.39 -3.57
N VAL A 11 -9.26 12.15 -2.47
CA VAL A 11 -8.14 11.22 -2.43
C VAL A 11 -8.64 9.83 -2.06
N PHE A 12 -8.29 8.82 -2.85
CA PHE A 12 -8.45 7.43 -2.50
C PHE A 12 -7.45 7.07 -1.40
N SER A 13 -7.92 7.03 -0.15
CA SER A 13 -7.12 6.64 1.00
C SER A 13 -7.04 5.13 1.15
N ARG A 14 -6.02 4.50 0.55
CA ARG A 14 -5.82 3.05 0.64
C ARG A 14 -5.16 2.70 1.98
N LYS A 15 -5.77 1.74 2.69
CA LYS A 15 -5.21 1.10 3.89
C LYS A 15 -4.81 -0.34 3.60
N PRO A 16 -3.57 -0.63 3.15
CA PRO A 16 -3.11 -1.97 2.84
C PRO A 16 -3.26 -2.93 4.01
N SER A 17 -3.40 -4.22 3.70
CA SER A 17 -3.53 -5.23 4.75
C SER A 17 -2.24 -5.29 5.56
N PRO A 18 -2.28 -5.15 6.90
CA PRO A 18 -1.09 -5.30 7.73
C PRO A 18 -0.60 -6.75 7.79
N ALA A 19 -1.40 -7.70 7.31
CA ALA A 19 -1.06 -9.12 7.29
C ALA A 19 0.18 -9.45 6.45
N PHE A 20 0.63 -8.56 5.56
CA PHE A 20 1.90 -8.75 4.83
C PHE A 20 3.15 -8.61 5.72
N LEU A 21 3.01 -8.04 6.92
CA LEU A 21 4.11 -7.80 7.86
C LEU A 21 4.23 -8.89 8.94
N ALA A 22 3.20 -9.72 9.07
CA ALA A 22 3.05 -10.71 10.13
C ALA A 22 3.68 -12.11 9.89
N PRO A 23 3.85 -12.63 8.65
CA PRO A 23 4.31 -14.01 8.44
C PRO A 23 5.74 -14.21 8.93
N ASP A 24 6.17 -15.45 9.16
CA ASP A 24 7.53 -15.74 9.63
C ASP A 24 8.60 -15.16 8.69
N ALA A 25 8.40 -15.30 7.37
CA ALA A 25 9.22 -14.65 6.36
C ALA A 25 8.54 -13.37 5.83
N PHE A 26 9.31 -12.28 5.73
CA PHE A 26 8.85 -11.08 5.03
C PHE A 26 8.98 -11.25 3.52
N HIS A 27 7.92 -10.94 2.77
CA HIS A 27 7.87 -11.09 1.32
C HIS A 27 7.67 -9.71 0.64
N PRO A 28 8.75 -8.97 0.32
CA PRO A 28 8.70 -7.65 -0.30
C PRO A 28 7.84 -7.59 -1.57
N ASP A 29 7.91 -8.63 -2.40
CA ASP A 29 7.21 -8.68 -3.67
C ASP A 29 5.68 -8.69 -3.50
N GLN A 30 5.17 -9.34 -2.44
CA GLN A 30 3.73 -9.35 -2.16
C GLN A 30 3.24 -7.95 -1.79
N VAL A 31 4.03 -7.21 -0.99
CA VAL A 31 3.75 -5.80 -0.69
C VAL A 31 3.74 -4.98 -1.97
N ARG A 32 4.78 -5.11 -2.80
CA ARG A 32 4.88 -4.37 -4.06
C ARG A 32 3.69 -4.66 -4.98
N THR A 33 3.30 -5.93 -5.14
CA THR A 33 2.16 -6.33 -5.97
C THR A 33 0.84 -5.73 -5.47
N ASP A 34 0.57 -5.75 -4.14
CA ASP A 34 -0.65 -5.16 -3.58
C ASP A 34 -0.72 -3.64 -3.82
N LEU A 35 0.39 -2.94 -3.60
CA LEU A 35 0.46 -1.50 -3.82
C LEU A 35 0.32 -1.18 -5.31
N LEU A 36 1.08 -1.83 -6.20
CA LEU A 36 0.96 -1.60 -7.65
C LEU A 36 -0.47 -1.84 -8.16
N ALA A 37 -1.14 -2.89 -7.70
CA ALA A 37 -2.52 -3.17 -8.11
C ALA A 37 -3.46 -1.99 -7.78
N THR A 38 -3.29 -1.35 -6.62
CA THR A 38 -4.08 -0.17 -6.24
C THR A 38 -3.68 1.05 -7.08
N ARG A 39 -2.37 1.30 -7.26
CA ARG A 39 -1.84 2.39 -8.08
C ARG A 39 -2.40 2.34 -9.50
N THR A 40 -2.29 1.19 -10.17
CA THR A 40 -2.73 1.02 -11.55
C THR A 40 -4.22 1.32 -11.72
N VAL A 41 -5.06 0.90 -10.76
CA VAL A 41 -6.50 1.20 -10.79
C VAL A 41 -6.74 2.70 -10.62
N CYS A 42 -6.05 3.36 -9.69
CA CYS A 42 -6.21 4.80 -9.47
C CYS A 42 -5.73 5.61 -10.68
N GLU A 43 -4.60 5.25 -11.29
CA GLU A 43 -4.10 5.86 -12.53
C GLU A 43 -5.11 5.72 -13.68
N THR A 44 -5.72 4.55 -13.84
CA THR A 44 -6.74 4.30 -14.88
C THR A 44 -7.93 5.26 -14.79
N TYR A 45 -8.30 5.68 -13.58
CA TYR A 45 -9.42 6.59 -13.33
C TYR A 45 -8.99 8.02 -13.00
N ASN A 46 -7.70 8.35 -13.17
CA ASN A 46 -7.12 9.64 -12.77
C ASN A 46 -7.49 10.03 -11.32
N CYS A 47 -7.54 9.04 -10.43
CA CYS A 47 -7.96 9.21 -9.05
C CYS A 47 -6.71 9.47 -8.17
N PRO A 48 -6.63 10.59 -7.43
CA PRO A 48 -5.55 10.82 -6.48
C PRO A 48 -5.48 9.71 -5.44
N LEU A 49 -4.28 9.25 -5.09
CA LEU A 49 -4.06 8.09 -4.23
C LEU A 49 -3.10 8.44 -3.08
N GLU A 50 -3.43 7.97 -1.88
CA GLU A 50 -2.49 7.89 -0.75
C GLU A 50 -2.47 6.46 -0.18
N TYR A 51 -1.32 6.05 0.34
CA TYR A 51 -1.18 4.82 1.13
C TYR A 51 -0.98 5.15 2.60
N ILE A 52 -1.81 4.57 3.46
CA ILE A 52 -1.70 4.72 4.92
C ILE A 52 -1.70 3.33 5.56
N LEU A 53 -0.57 2.95 6.14
CA LEU A 53 -0.46 1.76 6.98
C LEU A 53 -0.74 2.14 8.45
N LYS A 54 -1.81 1.57 9.02
CA LYS A 54 -2.29 1.95 10.36
C LYS A 54 -1.97 0.92 11.46
N ASP A 55 -2.02 -0.37 11.14
CA ASP A 55 -1.90 -1.43 12.13
C ASP A 55 -0.44 -1.92 12.22
N VAL A 56 0.23 -1.61 13.33
CA VAL A 56 1.65 -1.94 13.58
C VAL A 56 1.85 -3.05 14.61
N SER A 57 0.78 -3.55 15.24
CA SER A 57 0.85 -4.66 16.21
C SER A 57 1.12 -6.02 15.56
N THR A 58 1.09 -6.10 14.23
CA THR A 58 1.20 -7.31 13.40
C THR A 58 2.49 -7.32 12.58
N VAL A 59 3.64 -7.06 13.23
CA VAL A 59 4.97 -6.98 12.57
C VAL A 59 5.93 -8.11 12.98
N HIS A 60 5.43 -9.23 13.51
CA HIS A 60 6.26 -10.36 13.94
C HIS A 60 7.41 -9.99 14.91
N TYR A 61 7.20 -9.00 15.79
CA TYR A 61 8.24 -8.43 16.66
C TYR A 61 9.48 -7.85 15.92
N GLU A 62 9.37 -7.61 14.62
CA GLU A 62 10.41 -7.04 13.76
C GLU A 62 9.95 -5.68 13.20
N PRO A 63 10.13 -4.57 13.95
CA PRO A 63 9.67 -3.24 13.52
C PRO A 63 10.33 -2.77 12.22
N GLN A 64 11.50 -3.31 11.84
CA GLN A 64 12.21 -2.97 10.60
C GLN A 64 11.40 -3.30 9.34
N ARG A 65 10.44 -4.23 9.43
CA ARG A 65 9.51 -4.55 8.34
C ARG A 65 8.67 -3.34 7.93
N LEU A 66 8.40 -2.41 8.86
CA LEU A 66 7.73 -1.14 8.57
C LEU A 66 8.59 -0.22 7.69
N PHE A 67 9.91 -0.20 7.92
CA PHE A 67 10.84 0.61 7.13
C PHE A 67 10.93 0.08 5.70
N GLU A 68 10.98 -1.24 5.57
CA GLU A 68 11.03 -1.90 4.28
C GLU A 68 9.71 -1.72 3.52
N TRP A 69 8.56 -1.84 4.20
CA TRP A 69 7.26 -1.50 3.61
C TRP A 69 7.22 -0.05 3.13
N ALA A 70 7.70 0.90 3.95
CA ALA A 70 7.73 2.32 3.58
C ALA A 70 8.63 2.58 2.37
N ARG A 71 9.81 1.93 2.30
CA ARG A 71 10.69 1.99 1.14
C ARG A 71 10.00 1.50 -0.13
N ILE A 72 9.35 0.34 -0.07
CA ILE A 72 8.62 -0.23 -1.21
C ILE A 72 7.46 0.69 -1.62
N ALA A 73 6.73 1.26 -0.66
CA ALA A 73 5.65 2.20 -0.94
C ALA A 73 6.17 3.45 -1.67
N MET A 74 7.30 4.01 -1.23
CA MET A 74 7.95 5.15 -1.92
C MET A 74 8.36 4.81 -3.35
N GLU A 75 8.99 3.65 -3.56
CA GLU A 75 9.35 3.19 -4.91
C GLU A 75 8.12 3.01 -5.80
N VAL A 76 7.01 2.53 -5.25
CA VAL A 76 5.76 2.38 -6.00
C VAL A 76 5.15 3.72 -6.37
N VAL A 77 5.22 4.76 -5.52
CA VAL A 77 4.66 6.09 -5.85
C VAL A 77 5.56 6.90 -6.78
N GLU A 78 6.88 6.71 -6.72
CA GLU A 78 7.84 7.42 -7.57
C GLU A 78 7.85 6.90 -9.01
N GLY A 79 7.66 5.59 -9.20
CA GLY A 79 7.53 4.94 -10.52
C GLY A 79 8.84 4.63 -11.22
#